data_AF-A0A060CI61-F1
#
_entry.id   AF-A0A060CI61-F1
#
_cell.length_a   1.000
_cell.length_b   1.000
_cell.length_c   1.000
_cell.angle_alpha   90.00
_cell.angle_beta   90.00
_cell.angle_gamma   90.00
#
_symmetry.space_group_name_H-M   'P 1'
#
loop_
_entity.id
_entity.type
_entity.pdbx_description
1 polymer ?
#
loop_
_entity_poly.entity_id
_entity_poly.type
_entity_poly.pdbx_seq_one_letter_code
_entity_poly.pdbx_strand_id
1 'polypeptide(L)'
;KDLYEVYLIVEDKDDLDHKTGLGPRLWIFDKGCGQSRVRPTKGGALDEAIKALRPWESYEAVVVFDADDWVTDNFLAEMDRLYKEGKAVGVGRRIYPNRGTDVLAGCGALISMGQANIMAFGLTPYGQTVVTGTGYFVRSSLLERFRGYPWQGLTEDMMLTNYCHAVGIPMGLSLDALV
;
A
#
# COMPACT_ATOMS: atom_id res chain seq x y z
N LYS A 1 -8.43 -11.15 20.35
CA LYS A 1 -8.14 -9.79 19.82
C LYS A 1 -8.02 -9.94 18.33
N ASP A 2 -8.63 -9.04 17.56
CA ASP A 2 -8.39 -8.99 16.13
C ASP A 2 -6.88 -8.75 15.88
N LEU A 3 -6.34 -9.39 14.85
CA LEU A 3 -4.91 -9.35 14.52
C LEU A 3 -4.53 -8.08 13.73
N TYR A 4 -5.50 -7.22 13.42
CA TYR A 4 -5.33 -6.00 12.64
C TYR A 4 -6.30 -4.92 13.10
N GLU A 5 -5.95 -3.67 12.81
CA GLU A 5 -6.85 -2.52 12.90
C GLU A 5 -6.88 -1.83 11.53
N VAL A 6 -8.05 -1.35 11.12
CA VAL A 6 -8.23 -0.65 9.85
C VAL A 6 -8.31 0.85 10.11
N TYR A 7 -7.57 1.60 9.30
CA TYR A 7 -7.57 3.05 9.29
C TYR A 7 -7.95 3.54 7.91
N LEU A 8 -8.92 4.44 7.86
CA LEU A 8 -9.30 5.13 6.63
C LEU A 8 -8.63 6.50 6.61
N ILE A 9 -7.93 6.82 5.53
CA ILE A 9 -7.35 8.14 5.29
C ILE A 9 -8.24 8.84 4.25
N VAL A 10 -8.83 9.97 4.64
CA VAL A 10 -9.66 10.82 3.75
C VAL A 10 -9.02 12.19 3.58
N GLU A 11 -9.24 12.82 2.43
CA GLU A 11 -8.74 14.17 2.15
C GLU A 11 -9.70 15.25 2.65
N ASP A 12 -11.01 14.97 2.61
CA ASP A 12 -12.06 15.82 3.16
C ASP A 12 -12.90 15.02 4.17
N LYS A 13 -13.38 15.71 5.21
CA LYS A 13 -14.35 15.13 6.14
C LYS A 13 -15.69 14.86 5.46
N ASP A 14 -16.02 15.65 4.45
CA ASP A 14 -17.27 15.49 3.72
C ASP A 14 -17.25 14.21 2.84
N ASP A 15 -16.07 13.65 2.55
CA ASP A 15 -15.93 12.35 1.86
C ASP A 15 -16.40 11.15 2.72
N LEU A 16 -16.72 11.37 4.00
CA LEU A 16 -17.14 10.33 4.94
C LEU A 16 -18.59 9.89 4.75
N ASP A 17 -19.45 10.78 4.27
CA ASP A 17 -20.89 10.55 4.18
C ASP A 17 -21.25 9.42 3.20
N HIS A 18 -20.32 9.03 2.32
CA HIS A 18 -20.47 7.91 1.39
C HIS A 18 -19.83 6.59 1.86
N LYS A 19 -19.17 6.56 3.03
CA LYS A 19 -18.39 5.40 3.51
C LYS A 19 -18.89 4.87 4.86
N THR A 20 -20.19 4.56 4.93
CA THR A 20 -20.80 3.91 6.10
C THR A 20 -20.66 2.39 6.03
N GLY A 21 -20.13 1.75 7.08
CA GLY A 21 -20.26 0.30 7.28
C GLY A 21 -19.07 -0.41 7.93
N LEU A 22 -17.91 0.20 7.97
CA LEU A 22 -16.77 -0.35 8.70
C LEU A 22 -16.76 0.27 10.11
N GLY A 23 -16.23 -0.46 11.11
CA GLY A 23 -15.85 0.12 12.40
C GLY A 23 -14.37 0.55 12.49
N PRO A 24 -13.74 1.21 11.48
CA PRO A 24 -12.33 1.53 11.51
C PRO A 24 -12.13 2.76 12.39
N ARG A 25 -10.89 2.93 12.85
CA ARG A 25 -10.47 4.21 13.42
C ARG A 25 -10.20 5.15 12.24
N LEU A 26 -10.96 6.23 12.16
CA LEU A 26 -10.87 7.17 11.06
C LEU A 26 -9.71 8.15 11.25
N TRP A 27 -8.90 8.36 10.20
CA TRP A 27 -7.91 9.42 10.12
C TRP A 27 -8.26 10.39 9.00
N ILE A 28 -8.27 11.68 9.32
CA ILE A 28 -8.63 12.73 8.36
C ILE A 28 -7.34 13.47 8.03
N PHE A 29 -6.90 13.37 6.79
CA PHE A 29 -5.78 14.14 6.27
C PHE A 29 -6.31 15.47 5.73
N ASP A 30 -6.16 16.54 6.48
CA ASP A 30 -6.61 17.87 6.08
C ASP A 30 -5.55 18.58 5.22
N LYS A 31 -5.79 18.66 3.91
CA LYS A 31 -4.96 19.42 2.95
C LYS A 31 -4.86 20.92 3.28
N GLY A 32 -5.80 21.47 4.04
CA GLY A 32 -5.95 22.89 4.34
C GLY A 32 -5.32 23.34 5.67
N CYS A 33 -4.83 22.43 6.51
CA CYS A 33 -4.15 22.83 7.74
C CYS A 33 -2.76 23.40 7.40
N GLY A 34 -2.67 24.74 7.33
CA GLY A 34 -1.48 25.53 7.00
C GLY A 34 -0.25 25.36 7.92
N GLN A 35 -0.19 24.27 8.68
CA GLN A 35 0.94 23.85 9.50
C GLN A 35 1.71 22.65 8.93
N SER A 36 1.16 21.97 7.90
CA SER A 36 1.85 20.84 7.29
C SER A 36 2.85 21.31 6.23
N ARG A 37 4.15 21.07 6.45
CA ARG A 37 5.20 21.23 5.41
C ARG A 37 5.12 20.16 4.31
N VAL A 38 4.09 19.31 4.33
CA VAL A 38 3.94 18.10 3.53
C VAL A 38 3.16 18.43 2.25
N ARG A 39 3.60 17.88 1.11
CA ARG A 39 2.88 18.05 -0.16
C ARG A 39 1.53 17.31 -0.09
N PRO A 40 0.47 17.84 -0.73
CA PRO A 40 -0.84 17.18 -0.81
C PRO A 40 -0.78 15.99 -1.79
N THR A 41 -0.05 14.95 -1.41
CA THR A 41 0.13 13.70 -2.16
C THR A 41 -0.24 12.53 -1.27
N LYS A 42 -0.56 11.39 -1.89
CA LYS A 42 -0.84 10.14 -1.18
C LYS A 42 0.28 9.78 -0.20
N GLY A 43 1.52 9.87 -0.64
CA GLY A 43 2.68 9.63 0.21
C GLY A 43 2.80 10.60 1.38
N GLY A 44 2.41 11.86 1.20
CA GLY A 44 2.32 12.83 2.30
C GLY A 44 1.26 12.46 3.35
N ALA A 45 0.08 12.04 2.90
CA ALA A 45 -0.98 11.57 3.78
C ALA A 45 -0.58 10.29 4.54
N LEU A 46 0.09 9.35 3.86
CA LEU A 46 0.65 8.15 4.48
C LEU A 46 1.70 8.48 5.54
N ASP A 47 2.60 9.43 5.26
CA ASP A 47 3.64 9.86 6.21
C ASP A 47 3.05 10.42 7.50
N GLU A 48 2.05 11.29 7.37
CA GLU A 48 1.36 11.90 8.51
C GLU A 48 0.64 10.83 9.35
N ALA A 49 -0.13 9.96 8.70
CA ALA A 49 -0.83 8.86 9.36
C ALA A 49 0.14 7.91 10.07
N ILE A 50 1.20 7.47 9.39
CA ILE A 50 2.19 6.54 9.95
C ILE A 50 2.92 7.16 11.15
N LYS A 51 3.29 8.44 11.07
CA LYS A 51 3.93 9.15 12.20
C LYS A 51 3.02 9.30 13.40
N ALA A 52 1.73 9.54 13.18
CA ALA A 52 0.76 9.65 14.27
C ALA A 52 0.46 8.29 14.91
N LEU A 53 0.30 7.24 14.09
CA LEU A 53 -0.02 5.89 14.55
C LEU A 53 1.18 5.19 15.21
N ARG A 54 2.40 5.55 14.81
CA ARG A 54 3.65 4.92 15.27
C ARG A 54 3.53 3.39 15.27
N PRO A 55 3.19 2.79 14.12
CA PRO A 55 2.81 1.37 14.05
C PRO A 55 3.90 0.44 14.62
N TRP A 56 5.17 0.84 14.60
CA TRP A 56 6.27 0.10 15.23
C TRP A 56 6.16 -0.11 16.73
N GLU A 57 5.27 0.59 17.44
CA GLU A 57 5.03 0.37 18.87
C GLU A 57 3.95 -0.70 19.14
N SER A 58 3.10 -1.01 18.16
CA SER A 58 1.88 -1.83 18.38
C SER A 58 1.62 -2.89 17.31
N TYR A 59 2.26 -2.80 16.13
CA TYR A 59 2.01 -3.62 14.96
C TYR A 59 3.30 -4.05 14.27
N GLU A 60 3.29 -5.24 13.68
CA GLU A 60 4.43 -5.81 12.97
C GLU A 60 4.61 -5.26 11.55
N ALA A 61 3.50 -4.86 10.92
CA ALA A 61 3.48 -4.31 9.58
C ALA A 61 2.27 -3.37 9.39
N VAL A 62 2.36 -2.52 8.38
CA VAL A 62 1.25 -1.73 7.85
C VAL A 62 0.92 -2.25 6.46
N VAL A 63 -0.36 -2.45 6.17
CA VAL A 63 -0.85 -2.80 4.82
C VAL A 63 -1.55 -1.59 4.23
N VAL A 64 -1.22 -1.24 3.00
CA VAL A 64 -1.76 -0.07 2.30
C VAL A 64 -2.66 -0.52 1.15
N PHE A 65 -3.86 0.06 1.11
CA PHE A 65 -4.84 -0.15 0.05
C PHE A 65 -5.31 1.19 -0.52
N ASP A 66 -5.59 1.23 -1.83
CA ASP A 66 -6.38 2.30 -2.42
C ASP A 66 -7.86 2.12 -2.02
N ALA A 67 -8.61 3.22 -2.07
CA ALA A 67 -9.98 3.24 -1.56
C ALA A 67 -10.99 2.50 -2.46
N ASP A 68 -10.62 2.23 -3.71
CA ASP A 68 -11.43 1.60 -4.74
C ASP A 68 -11.07 0.13 -4.99
N ASP A 69 -10.09 -0.41 -4.25
CA ASP A 69 -9.67 -1.79 -4.41
C ASP A 69 -10.64 -2.81 -3.82
N TRP A 70 -10.69 -3.98 -4.47
CA TRP A 70 -11.35 -5.17 -3.97
C TRP A 70 -10.30 -6.21 -3.64
N VAL A 71 -10.24 -6.64 -2.38
CA VAL A 71 -9.25 -7.61 -1.92
C VAL A 71 -9.89 -8.96 -1.64
N THR A 72 -9.15 -10.05 -1.85
CA THR A 72 -9.62 -11.39 -1.46
C THR A 72 -9.56 -11.60 0.06
N ASP A 73 -10.48 -12.42 0.60
CA ASP A 73 -10.56 -12.69 2.04
C ASP A 73 -9.25 -13.25 2.64
N ASN A 74 -8.45 -13.96 1.83
CA ASN A 74 -7.17 -14.54 2.22
C ASN A 74 -5.99 -13.54 2.10
N PHE A 75 -6.21 -12.30 1.66
CA PHE A 75 -5.14 -11.35 1.36
C PHE A 75 -4.18 -11.15 2.55
N LEU A 76 -4.72 -10.88 3.74
CA LEU A 76 -3.90 -10.67 4.94
C LEU A 76 -3.15 -11.93 5.37
N ALA A 77 -3.71 -13.13 5.16
CA ALA A 77 -3.03 -14.39 5.46
C ALA A 77 -1.83 -14.61 4.56
N GLU A 78 -1.95 -14.26 3.27
CA GLU A 78 -0.84 -14.32 2.32
C GLU A 78 0.24 -13.26 2.61
N MET A 79 -0.15 -12.06 3.05
CA MET A 79 0.82 -11.04 3.51
C MET A 79 1.56 -11.50 4.77
N ASP A 80 0.86 -12.11 5.74
CA ASP A 80 1.48 -12.70 6.94
C ASP A 80 2.44 -13.84 6.58
N ARG A 81 2.10 -14.68 5.60
CA ARG A 81 3.01 -15.69 5.07
C ARG A 81 4.31 -15.07 4.53
N LEU A 82 4.21 -14.08 3.64
CA LEU A 82 5.39 -13.38 3.11
C LEU A 82 6.19 -12.70 4.24
N TYR A 83 5.52 -12.12 5.23
CA TYR A 83 6.18 -11.58 6.41
C TYR A 83 6.96 -12.69 7.13
N LYS A 84 6.37 -13.84 7.43
CA LYS A 84 7.05 -14.99 8.08
C LYS A 84 8.21 -15.56 7.27
N GLU A 85 8.17 -15.46 5.94
CA GLU A 85 9.28 -15.79 5.04
C GLU A 85 10.44 -14.76 5.07
N GLY A 86 10.34 -13.73 5.93
CA GLY A 86 11.40 -12.73 6.14
C GLY A 86 11.32 -11.55 5.18
N LYS A 87 10.24 -11.40 4.41
CA LYS A 87 10.06 -10.25 3.52
C LYS A 87 9.78 -8.99 4.31
N ALA A 88 10.45 -7.90 3.95
CA ALA A 88 10.27 -6.59 4.57
C ALA A 88 9.20 -5.74 3.88
N VAL A 89 8.97 -6.02 2.59
CA VAL A 89 7.86 -5.50 1.80
C VAL A 89 7.25 -6.68 1.04
N GLY A 90 5.93 -6.82 1.10
CA GLY A 90 5.22 -7.84 0.34
C GLY A 90 4.09 -7.22 -0.47
N VAL A 91 3.82 -7.79 -1.64
CA VAL A 91 2.87 -7.23 -2.62
C VAL A 91 1.89 -8.33 -3.04
N GLY A 92 0.62 -7.99 -3.13
CA GLY A 92 -0.42 -8.83 -3.72
C GLY A 92 -0.47 -8.70 -5.25
N ARG A 93 -1.10 -9.66 -5.91
CA ARG A 93 -1.27 -9.65 -7.36
C ARG A 93 -2.42 -8.72 -7.76
N ARG A 94 -2.08 -7.69 -8.53
CA ARG A 94 -3.06 -6.72 -9.00
C ARG A 94 -4.02 -7.31 -10.04
N ILE A 95 -5.32 -7.08 -9.86
CA ILE A 95 -6.41 -7.45 -10.76
C ILE A 95 -7.20 -6.20 -11.17
N TYR A 96 -7.86 -6.28 -12.33
CA TYR A 96 -8.64 -5.18 -12.88
C TYR A 96 -10.04 -5.73 -13.21
N PRO A 97 -10.99 -5.67 -12.27
CA PRO A 97 -12.32 -6.24 -12.46
C PRO A 97 -13.07 -5.62 -13.64
N ASN A 98 -12.87 -4.32 -13.87
CA ASN A 98 -13.49 -3.55 -14.94
C ASN A 98 -12.77 -3.66 -16.31
N ARG A 99 -11.70 -4.44 -16.45
CA ARG A 99 -10.90 -4.52 -17.70
C ARG A 99 -11.70 -4.86 -18.98
N GLY A 100 -12.91 -5.40 -18.83
CA GLY A 100 -13.80 -5.76 -19.94
C GLY A 100 -14.99 -4.82 -20.14
N THR A 101 -15.10 -3.72 -19.37
CA THR A 101 -16.28 -2.84 -19.45
C THR A 101 -16.24 -1.93 -20.68
N ASP A 102 -15.05 -1.48 -21.08
CA ASP A 102 -14.84 -0.63 -22.25
C ASP A 102 -13.36 -0.64 -22.70
N VAL A 103 -13.09 -0.03 -23.84
CA VAL A 103 -11.75 0.00 -24.46
C VAL A 103 -10.73 0.77 -23.61
N LEU A 104 -11.14 1.86 -22.94
CA LEU A 104 -10.24 2.66 -22.11
C LEU A 104 -9.84 1.88 -20.86
N ALA A 105 -10.82 1.23 -20.20
CA ALA A 105 -10.59 0.34 -19.08
C ALA A 105 -9.68 -0.84 -19.48
N GLY A 106 -9.91 -1.43 -20.66
CA GLY A 106 -9.07 -2.49 -21.20
C GLY A 106 -7.61 -2.06 -21.46
N CYS A 107 -7.41 -0.89 -22.08
CA CYS A 107 -6.08 -0.32 -22.31
C CYS A 107 -5.36 0.00 -20.99
N GLY A 108 -6.05 0.62 -20.03
CA GLY A 108 -5.49 0.92 -18.72
C GLY A 108 -5.09 -0.34 -17.95
N ALA A 109 -5.94 -1.37 -17.98
CA ALA A 109 -5.65 -2.67 -17.39
C ALA A 109 -4.43 -3.32 -18.05
N LEU A 110 -4.29 -3.29 -19.38
CA LEU A 110 -3.13 -3.86 -20.07
C LEU A 110 -1.80 -3.21 -19.64
N ILE A 111 -1.75 -1.88 -19.60
CA ILE A 111 -0.55 -1.15 -19.18
C ILE A 111 -0.20 -1.50 -17.73
N SER A 112 -1.20 -1.45 -16.85
CA SER A 112 -1.00 -1.59 -15.42
C SER A 112 -0.75 -3.07 -15.02
N MET A 113 -1.36 -4.04 -15.70
CA MET A 113 -1.00 -5.46 -15.59
C MET A 113 0.39 -5.74 -16.15
N GLY A 114 0.79 -5.07 -17.22
CA GLY A 114 2.15 -5.17 -17.75
C GLY A 114 3.17 -4.74 -16.71
N GLN A 115 2.94 -3.59 -16.06
CA GLN A 115 3.82 -3.10 -15.00
C GLN A 115 3.79 -3.97 -13.75
N ALA A 116 2.59 -4.29 -13.24
CA ALA A 116 2.44 -5.03 -12.00
C ALA A 116 2.82 -6.50 -12.15
N ASN A 117 2.35 -7.21 -13.17
CA ASN A 117 2.52 -8.66 -13.24
C ASN A 117 3.80 -9.07 -13.95
N ILE A 118 4.20 -8.42 -15.05
CA ILE A 118 5.41 -8.85 -15.78
C ILE A 118 6.66 -8.48 -14.98
N MET A 119 6.75 -7.24 -14.47
CA MET A 119 7.94 -6.81 -13.73
C MET A 119 8.03 -7.47 -12.34
N ALA A 120 6.92 -7.53 -11.58
CA ALA A 120 6.94 -8.17 -10.26
C ALA A 120 7.29 -9.66 -10.36
N PHE A 121 6.66 -10.38 -11.29
CA PHE A 121 6.92 -11.81 -11.47
C PHE A 121 8.36 -12.08 -11.92
N GLY A 122 8.87 -11.29 -12.86
CA GLY A 122 10.25 -11.43 -13.36
C GLY A 122 11.32 -11.21 -12.29
N LEU A 123 11.05 -10.38 -11.29
CA LEU A 123 11.98 -10.10 -10.18
C LEU A 123 11.88 -11.09 -9.02
N THR A 124 10.77 -11.83 -8.92
CA THR A 124 10.48 -12.73 -7.79
C THR A 124 11.57 -13.79 -7.57
N PRO A 125 12.16 -14.44 -8.61
CA PRO A 125 13.27 -15.38 -8.44
C PRO A 125 14.52 -14.79 -7.77
N TYR A 126 14.68 -13.47 -7.82
CA TYR A 126 15.78 -12.74 -7.19
C TYR A 126 15.42 -12.20 -5.80
N GLY A 127 14.27 -12.61 -5.24
CA GLY A 127 13.77 -12.14 -3.95
C GLY A 127 13.35 -10.67 -3.97
N GLN A 128 12.98 -10.16 -5.14
CA GLN A 128 12.57 -8.77 -5.37
C GLN A 128 11.21 -8.71 -6.08
N THR A 129 10.57 -7.55 -6.04
CA THR A 129 9.30 -7.29 -6.73
C THR A 129 9.12 -5.78 -6.93
N VAL A 130 7.97 -5.34 -7.44
CA VAL A 130 7.62 -3.92 -7.62
C VAL A 130 6.35 -3.62 -6.83
N VAL A 131 6.35 -2.51 -6.08
CA VAL A 131 5.14 -1.94 -5.49
C VAL A 131 4.49 -1.02 -6.52
N THR A 132 3.25 -1.31 -6.90
CA THR A 132 2.49 -0.55 -7.90
C THR A 132 1.18 -0.05 -7.29
N GLY A 133 1.28 0.95 -6.44
CA GLY A 133 0.19 1.77 -5.93
C GLY A 133 -0.49 1.21 -4.68
N THR A 134 -0.74 -0.09 -4.62
CA THR A 134 -1.66 -0.64 -3.61
C THR A 134 -1.40 -2.12 -3.31
N GLY A 135 -2.08 -2.63 -2.28
CA GLY A 135 -2.07 -4.03 -1.89
C GLY A 135 -0.68 -4.50 -1.52
N TYR A 136 -0.02 -3.73 -0.67
CA TYR A 136 1.31 -4.07 -0.19
C TYR A 136 1.41 -3.85 1.31
N PHE A 137 2.24 -4.65 1.97
CA PHE A 137 2.65 -4.40 3.34
C PHE A 137 4.07 -3.84 3.41
N VAL A 138 4.33 -3.04 4.44
CA VAL A 138 5.65 -2.60 4.84
C VAL A 138 5.86 -2.98 6.31
N ARG A 139 6.97 -3.66 6.62
CA ARG A 139 7.31 -3.96 8.02
C ARG A 139 7.43 -2.69 8.84
N SER A 140 6.87 -2.70 10.05
CA SER A 140 6.91 -1.53 10.92
C SER A 140 8.33 -1.13 11.32
N SER A 141 9.26 -2.08 11.45
CA SER A 141 10.68 -1.80 11.70
C SER A 141 11.34 -0.98 10.59
N LEU A 142 10.87 -1.13 9.35
CA LEU A 142 11.34 -0.34 8.21
C LEU A 142 10.77 1.08 8.28
N LEU A 143 9.48 1.23 8.62
CA LEU A 143 8.84 2.53 8.85
C LEU A 143 9.47 3.29 10.03
N GLU A 144 9.84 2.59 11.10
CA GLU A 144 10.57 3.16 12.24
C GLU A 144 11.94 3.70 11.81
N ARG A 145 12.69 2.92 11.01
CA ARG A 145 13.98 3.34 10.45
C ARG A 145 13.84 4.60 9.61
N PHE A 146 12.75 4.73 8.85
CA PHE A 146 12.45 5.94 8.06
C PHE A 146 11.88 7.09 8.88
N ARG A 147 11.46 6.83 10.12
CA ARG A 147 10.71 7.75 10.97
C ARG A 147 9.42 8.23 10.31
N GLY A 148 8.73 7.34 9.59
CA GLY A 148 7.52 7.65 8.81
C GLY A 148 7.52 7.02 7.42
N TYR A 149 6.95 7.73 6.46
CA TYR A 149 6.89 7.38 5.04
C TYR A 149 7.45 8.54 4.19
N PRO A 150 8.76 8.59 3.92
CA PRO A 150 9.44 9.80 3.46
C PRO A 150 9.14 10.18 2.00
N TRP A 151 8.39 9.35 1.28
CA TRP A 151 8.15 9.50 -0.15
C TRP A 151 6.90 10.33 -0.39
N GLN A 152 7.05 11.54 -0.95
CA GLN A 152 5.94 12.50 -1.15
C GLN A 152 5.77 12.93 -2.62
N GLY A 153 6.41 12.22 -3.54
CA GLY A 153 6.34 12.48 -4.98
C GLY A 153 5.05 11.94 -5.62
N LEU A 154 4.95 12.03 -6.94
CA LEU A 154 3.79 11.56 -7.69
C LEU A 154 3.60 10.03 -7.64
N THR A 155 4.71 9.28 -7.51
CA THR A 155 4.75 7.81 -7.48
C THR A 155 5.51 7.34 -6.25
N GLU A 156 4.92 7.52 -5.07
CA GLU A 156 5.55 7.24 -3.78
C GLU A 156 5.92 5.76 -3.59
N ASP A 157 5.08 4.88 -4.11
CA ASP A 157 5.22 3.43 -4.20
C ASP A 157 6.45 2.99 -5.02
N MET A 158 6.70 3.64 -6.16
CA MET A 158 7.86 3.37 -7.00
C MET A 158 9.14 3.86 -6.34
N MET A 159 9.07 4.97 -5.59
CA MET A 159 10.22 5.43 -4.82
C MET A 159 10.56 4.48 -3.65
N LEU A 160 9.55 3.90 -3.00
CA LEU A 160 9.74 2.79 -2.05
C LEU A 160 10.40 1.59 -2.73
N THR A 161 9.90 1.19 -3.91
CA THR A 161 10.48 0.09 -4.70
C THR A 161 11.96 0.34 -5.01
N ASN A 162 12.29 1.51 -5.56
CA ASN A 162 13.65 1.88 -5.93
C ASN A 162 14.58 1.89 -4.71
N TYR A 163 14.11 2.39 -3.56
CA TYR A 163 14.88 2.33 -2.32
C TYR A 163 15.16 0.87 -1.93
N CYS A 164 14.14 0.02 -1.93
CA CYS A 164 14.27 -1.38 -1.57
C CYS A 164 15.28 -2.11 -2.46
N HIS A 165 15.22 -1.88 -3.77
CA HIS A 165 16.20 -2.45 -4.73
C HIS A 165 17.61 -1.93 -4.46
N ALA A 166 17.78 -0.62 -4.25
CA ALA A 166 19.09 0.01 -4.07
C ALA A 166 19.82 -0.47 -2.81
N VAL A 167 19.08 -0.76 -1.73
CA VAL A 167 19.66 -1.19 -0.45
C VAL A 167 19.47 -2.68 -0.14
N GLY A 168 18.94 -3.45 -1.09
CA GLY A 168 18.78 -4.90 -0.96
C GLY A 168 17.75 -5.33 0.10
N ILE A 169 16.68 -4.55 0.27
CA ILE A 169 15.57 -4.93 1.16
C ILE A 169 14.84 -6.14 0.57
N PRO A 170 14.64 -7.24 1.33
CA PRO A 170 13.94 -8.41 0.83
C PRO A 170 12.47 -8.11 0.52
N MET A 171 12.04 -8.37 -0.71
CA MET A 171 10.65 -8.19 -1.12
C MET A 171 10.02 -9.52 -1.54
N GLY A 172 8.68 -9.58 -1.57
CA GLY A 172 7.95 -10.76 -2.01
C GLY A 172 6.65 -10.43 -2.74
N LEU A 173 6.21 -11.35 -3.59
CA LEU A 173 4.95 -11.30 -4.32
C LEU A 173 4.12 -12.53 -3.94
N SER A 174 2.86 -12.35 -3.56
CA SER A 174 1.89 -13.45 -3.49
C SER A 174 0.96 -13.39 -4.69
N LEU A 175 0.87 -14.49 -5.43
CA LEU A 175 -0.05 -14.63 -6.57
C LEU A 175 -1.49 -14.97 -6.13
N ASP A 176 -1.66 -15.36 -4.87
CA ASP A 176 -2.92 -15.80 -4.26
C ASP A 176 -3.60 -14.67 -3.46
N ALA A 177 -2.89 -13.58 -3.19
CA ALA A 177 -3.42 -12.36 -2.59
C ALA A 177 -3.87 -11.39 -3.70
N LEU A 178 -5.15 -11.39 -4.08
CA LEU A 178 -5.63 -10.52 -5.16
C LEU A 178 -6.10 -9.18 -4.61
N VAL A 179 -5.74 -8.12 -5.32
CA VAL A 179 -6.11 -6.71 -5.06
C VAL A 179 -6.47 -5.99 -6.34
#